data_AF-A0A535AV29-F1
#
_entry.id   AF-A0A535AV29-F1
#
_cell.length_a   1.000
_cell.length_b   1.000
_cell.length_c   1.000
_cell.angle_alpha   90.00
_cell.angle_beta   90.00
_cell.angle_gamma   90.00
#
_symmetry.space_group_name_H-M   'P 1'
#
loop_
_entity.id
_entity.type
_entity.pdbx_description
1 polymer ?
#
loop_
_entity_poly.entity_id
_entity_poly.type
_entity_poly.pdbx_seq_one_letter_code
_entity_poly.pdbx_strand_id
1 'polypeptide(L)'
;MSETSPNLQYIQEKLGEKVLETLVSQGDEIVILDRRGMRESFRFLKEDVKLAFDFLSDITAVDYWKKKEPRFEVVYQLLSLHGRRRLRVRIPVPENDPTVESLTPLWRGANFMEREVWDLFGIRFTDHPDLRRVLLYDEFQGHPLRKDYPVNLWQPRVPERKVEGTFVDERSRNKLLLLKQILGNKAQS
;
A
#
# COMPACT_ATOMS: atom_id res chain seq x y z
N MET A 1 -18.98 9.45 22.84
CA MET A 1 -19.57 8.21 22.31
C MET A 1 -19.88 8.48 20.85
N SER A 2 -19.08 7.97 19.93
CA SER A 2 -19.25 8.25 18.49
C SER A 2 -20.53 7.59 18.00
N GLU A 3 -21.52 8.39 17.58
CA GLU A 3 -22.69 7.92 16.86
C GLU A 3 -22.24 7.12 15.64
N THR A 4 -22.47 5.80 15.65
CA THR A 4 -22.21 4.94 14.50
C THR A 4 -23.09 5.46 13.36
N SER A 5 -22.48 5.81 12.22
CA SER A 5 -23.26 6.37 11.12
C SER A 5 -24.23 5.31 10.58
N PRO A 6 -25.46 5.69 10.16
CA PRO A 6 -26.44 4.74 9.63
C PRO A 6 -25.96 3.95 8.40
N ASN A 7 -24.95 4.47 7.67
CA ASN A 7 -24.38 3.76 6.52
C ASN A 7 -23.42 2.67 6.97
N LEU A 8 -22.61 2.92 8.01
CA LEU A 8 -21.71 1.92 8.56
C LEU A 8 -22.50 0.73 9.11
N GLN A 9 -23.63 1.01 9.78
CA GLN A 9 -24.56 -0.05 10.21
C GLN A 9 -25.12 -0.83 9.01
N TYR A 10 -25.58 -0.14 7.96
CA TYR A 10 -26.07 -0.79 6.75
C TYR A 10 -25.01 -1.67 6.07
N ILE A 11 -23.77 -1.19 6.00
CA ILE A 11 -22.63 -1.95 5.46
C ILE A 11 -22.35 -3.17 6.34
N GLN A 12 -22.37 -3.01 7.66
CA GLN A 12 -22.16 -4.10 8.61
C GLN A 12 -23.25 -5.17 8.52
N GLU A 13 -24.51 -4.78 8.39
CA GLU A 13 -25.63 -5.72 8.21
C GLU A 13 -25.52 -6.52 6.91
N LYS A 14 -25.06 -5.90 5.82
CA LYS A 14 -25.01 -6.52 4.49
C LYS A 14 -23.77 -7.37 4.28
N LEU A 15 -22.61 -6.91 4.75
CA LEU A 15 -21.34 -7.62 4.59
C LEU A 15 -21.07 -8.61 5.74
N GLY A 16 -21.76 -8.47 6.88
CA GLY A 16 -21.72 -9.41 7.99
C GLY A 16 -20.29 -9.66 8.49
N GLU A 17 -19.89 -10.93 8.51
CA GLU A 17 -18.58 -11.40 8.99
C GLU A 17 -17.38 -10.84 8.19
N LYS A 18 -17.60 -10.31 6.99
CA LYS A 18 -16.52 -9.68 6.20
C LYS A 18 -16.06 -8.34 6.80
N VAL A 19 -16.87 -7.72 7.66
CA VAL A 19 -16.53 -6.47 8.35
C VAL A 19 -15.88 -6.81 9.69
N LEU A 20 -14.61 -6.48 9.82
CA LEU A 20 -13.86 -6.69 11.05
C LEU A 20 -14.17 -5.59 12.07
N GLU A 21 -14.20 -4.34 11.61
CA GLU A 21 -14.41 -3.17 12.47
C GLU A 21 -14.93 -1.98 11.66
N THR A 22 -15.75 -1.13 12.29
CA THR A 22 -16.22 0.13 11.71
C THR A 22 -15.86 1.29 12.64
N LEU A 23 -15.33 2.37 12.08
CA LEU A 23 -14.84 3.51 12.83
C LEU A 23 -15.34 4.80 12.19
N VAL A 24 -15.65 5.79 13.02
CA VAL A 24 -15.88 7.17 12.58
C VAL A 24 -14.80 8.03 13.22
N SER A 25 -13.99 8.69 12.40
CA SER A 25 -12.91 9.55 12.89
C SER A 25 -12.94 10.88 12.17
N GLN A 26 -13.12 11.97 12.91
CA GLN A 26 -13.09 13.34 12.38
C GLN A 26 -14.03 13.56 11.17
N GLY A 27 -15.17 12.87 11.14
CA GLY A 27 -16.14 12.95 10.05
C GLY A 27 -15.91 11.98 8.89
N ASP A 28 -14.79 11.26 8.87
CA ASP A 28 -14.54 10.19 7.90
C ASP A 28 -15.11 8.86 8.39
N GLU A 29 -15.90 8.21 7.54
CA GLU A 29 -16.37 6.84 7.72
C GLU A 29 -15.27 5.86 7.29
N ILE A 30 -14.90 4.95 8.20
CA ILE A 30 -13.84 3.97 7.98
C ILE A 30 -14.41 2.57 8.22
N VAL A 31 -14.16 1.65 7.29
CA VAL A 31 -14.52 0.24 7.42
C VAL A 31 -13.26 -0.59 7.25
N ILE A 32 -13.03 -1.49 8.20
CA ILE A 32 -11.97 -2.49 8.12
C ILE A 32 -12.61 -3.79 7.64
N LEU A 33 -12.19 -4.25 6.46
CA LEU A 33 -12.69 -5.48 5.84
C LEU A 33 -11.65 -6.58 5.87
N ASP A 34 -12.10 -7.84 5.91
CA ASP A 34 -11.24 -8.98 5.63
C ASP A 34 -10.82 -8.96 4.15
N ARG A 35 -9.60 -9.43 3.89
CA ARG A 35 -9.06 -9.60 2.53
C ARG A 35 -9.82 -10.68 1.75
N ARG A 36 -10.47 -11.63 2.43
CA ARG A 36 -11.21 -12.73 1.81
C ARG A 36 -12.50 -12.22 1.15
N GLY A 37 -12.64 -12.47 -0.16
CA GLY A 37 -13.83 -12.07 -0.91
C GLY A 37 -13.99 -10.55 -0.99
N MET A 38 -12.86 -9.82 -0.98
CA MET A 38 -12.88 -8.37 -1.02
C MET A 38 -13.48 -7.83 -2.32
N ARG A 39 -13.23 -8.46 -3.48
CA ARG A 39 -13.79 -8.01 -4.76
C ARG A 39 -15.32 -8.03 -4.74
N GLU A 40 -15.93 -8.99 -4.06
CA GLU A 40 -17.39 -9.05 -3.88
C GLU A 40 -17.88 -7.92 -2.97
N SER A 41 -17.18 -7.66 -1.87
CA SER A 41 -17.52 -6.55 -0.95
C SER A 41 -17.42 -5.20 -1.66
N PHE A 42 -16.36 -4.95 -2.42
CA PHE A 42 -16.21 -3.72 -3.20
C PHE A 42 -17.23 -3.62 -4.35
N ARG A 43 -17.60 -4.75 -4.96
CA ARG A 43 -18.68 -4.77 -5.96
C ARG A 43 -20.00 -4.34 -5.34
N PHE A 44 -20.33 -4.87 -4.16
CA PHE A 44 -21.52 -4.45 -3.41
C PHE A 44 -21.49 -2.94 -3.10
N LEU A 45 -20.35 -2.42 -2.60
CA LEU A 45 -20.20 -0.98 -2.31
C LEU A 45 -20.43 -0.11 -3.56
N LYS A 46 -20.05 -0.60 -4.74
CA LYS A 46 -20.22 0.11 -6.01
C LYS A 46 -21.65 0.00 -6.55
N GLU A 47 -22.24 -1.19 -6.55
CA GLU A 47 -23.52 -1.49 -7.22
C GLU A 47 -24.75 -1.16 -6.36
N ASP A 48 -24.62 -1.09 -5.03
CA ASP A 48 -25.74 -0.77 -4.15
C ASP A 48 -26.22 0.67 -4.36
N VAL A 49 -27.52 0.83 -4.65
CA VAL A 49 -28.15 2.12 -5.00
C VAL A 49 -28.06 3.15 -3.87
N LYS A 50 -28.01 2.70 -2.61
CA LYS A 50 -27.97 3.58 -1.44
C LYS A 50 -26.56 4.13 -1.20
N LEU A 51 -25.53 3.34 -1.53
CA LEU A 51 -24.13 3.69 -1.33
C LEU A 51 -23.50 4.36 -2.57
N ALA A 52 -23.70 3.75 -3.75
CA ALA A 52 -23.25 4.24 -5.06
C ALA A 52 -21.82 4.81 -5.03
N PHE A 53 -20.84 4.00 -4.61
CA PHE A 53 -19.43 4.39 -4.60
C PHE A 53 -18.83 4.29 -6.01
N ASP A 54 -19.16 5.27 -6.86
CA ASP A 54 -18.81 5.28 -8.28
C ASP A 54 -17.33 5.60 -8.53
N PHE A 55 -16.69 6.36 -7.64
CA PHE A 55 -15.35 6.89 -7.84
C PHE A 55 -14.34 6.34 -6.83
N LEU A 56 -13.29 5.69 -7.33
CA LEU A 56 -12.13 5.29 -6.55
C LEU A 56 -11.10 6.42 -6.61
N SER A 57 -10.92 7.10 -5.48
CA SER A 57 -10.08 8.30 -5.39
C SER A 57 -8.60 7.98 -5.22
N ASP A 58 -8.29 6.97 -4.40
CA ASP A 58 -6.91 6.64 -4.05
C ASP A 58 -6.80 5.19 -3.56
N ILE A 59 -5.64 4.57 -3.80
CA ILE A 59 -5.23 3.30 -3.20
C ILE A 59 -3.82 3.48 -2.68
N THR A 60 -3.65 3.35 -1.37
CA THR A 60 -2.36 3.46 -0.71
C THR A 60 -2.16 2.29 0.24
N ALA A 61 -0.93 2.08 0.68
CA ALA A 61 -0.63 1.11 1.73
C ALA A 61 0.10 1.78 2.89
N VAL A 62 -0.08 1.22 4.08
CA VAL A 62 0.56 1.65 5.31
C VAL A 62 1.32 0.45 5.88
N ASP A 63 2.58 0.69 6.22
CA ASP A 63 3.42 -0.30 6.90
C ASP A 63 3.48 0.01 8.40
N TYR A 64 2.90 -0.89 9.21
CA TYR A 64 2.87 -0.84 10.66
C TYR A 64 3.97 -1.70 11.30
N TRP A 65 5.15 -1.75 10.68
CA TRP A 65 6.34 -2.42 11.22
C TRP A 65 6.53 -2.25 12.73
N LYS A 66 6.51 -3.38 13.46
CA LYS A 66 6.64 -3.50 14.93
C LYS A 66 5.60 -2.74 15.77
N LYS A 67 4.51 -2.26 15.16
CA LYS A 67 3.43 -1.52 15.85
C LYS A 67 2.12 -2.28 15.88
N LYS A 68 1.81 -3.05 14.83
CA LYS A 68 0.55 -3.77 14.67
C LYS A 68 0.77 -5.03 13.84
N GLU A 69 0.02 -6.08 14.15
CA GLU A 69 -0.17 -7.24 13.27
C GLU A 69 -1.64 -7.28 12.81
N PRO A 70 -1.93 -7.52 11.52
CA PRO A 70 -1.01 -7.67 10.40
C PRO A 70 -0.17 -6.41 10.06
N ARG A 71 1.05 -6.63 9.53
CA ARG A 71 2.04 -5.58 9.27
C ARG A 71 1.57 -4.55 8.25
N PHE A 72 1.05 -5.01 7.12
CA PHE A 72 0.64 -4.14 6.03
C PHE A 72 -0.84 -3.85 6.12
N GLU A 73 -1.23 -2.67 5.67
CA GLU A 73 -2.63 -2.31 5.58
C GLU A 73 -2.88 -1.52 4.30
N VAL A 74 -3.71 -2.06 3.41
CA VAL A 74 -4.08 -1.39 2.16
C VAL A 74 -5.32 -0.55 2.41
N VAL A 75 -5.25 0.72 2.04
CA VAL A 75 -6.27 1.73 2.26
C VAL A 75 -6.83 2.15 0.91
N TYR A 76 -8.14 2.01 0.75
CA TYR A 76 -8.89 2.44 -0.42
C TYR A 76 -9.75 3.63 -0.03
N GLN A 77 -9.71 4.68 -0.83
CA GLN A 77 -10.57 5.84 -0.65
C GLN A 77 -11.64 5.84 -1.73
N LEU A 78 -12.88 5.59 -1.32
CA LEU A 78 -14.05 5.59 -2.18
C LEU A 78 -14.83 6.90 -2.00
N LEU A 79 -15.38 7.40 -3.10
CA LEU A 79 -16.22 8.57 -3.15
C LEU A 79 -17.51 8.23 -3.90
N SER A 80 -18.63 8.47 -3.23
CA SER A 80 -19.94 8.51 -3.87
C SER A 80 -20.14 9.90 -4.44
N LEU A 81 -20.24 10.01 -5.76
CA LEU A 81 -20.49 11.28 -6.44
C LEU A 81 -21.93 11.75 -6.23
N HIS A 82 -22.87 10.82 -6.27
CA HIS A 82 -24.29 11.05 -6.05
C HIS A 82 -24.59 11.41 -4.59
N GLY A 83 -24.06 10.62 -3.65
CA GLY A 83 -24.24 10.85 -2.22
C GLY A 83 -23.30 11.91 -1.62
N ARG A 84 -22.31 12.40 -2.39
CA ARG A 84 -21.22 13.31 -1.96
C ARG A 84 -20.55 12.87 -0.66
N ARG A 85 -20.25 11.57 -0.59
CA ARG A 85 -19.80 10.89 0.62
C ARG A 85 -18.50 10.16 0.38
N ARG A 86 -17.64 10.14 1.39
CA ARG A 86 -16.36 9.44 1.35
C ARG A 86 -16.40 8.26 2.30
N LEU A 87 -15.85 7.14 1.85
CA LEU A 87 -15.68 5.93 2.64
C LEU A 87 -14.23 5.48 2.50
N ARG A 88 -13.56 5.30 3.62
CA ARG A 88 -12.21 4.74 3.66
C ARG A 88 -12.31 3.27 4.02
N VAL A 89 -11.94 2.40 3.09
CA VAL A 89 -11.88 0.96 3.33
C VAL A 89 -10.44 0.58 3.63
N ARG A 90 -10.23 -0.17 4.71
CA ARG A 90 -8.93 -0.59 5.20
C ARG A 90 -8.87 -2.12 5.20
N ILE A 91 -7.82 -2.69 4.63
CA ILE A 91 -7.64 -4.15 4.55
C ILE A 91 -6.31 -4.50 5.18
N PRO A 92 -6.30 -5.20 6.32
CA PRO A 92 -5.07 -5.68 6.93
C PRO A 92 -4.50 -6.87 6.13
N VAL A 93 -3.19 -6.85 5.88
CA VAL A 93 -2.49 -7.81 5.04
C VAL A 93 -1.25 -8.35 5.79
N PRO A 94 -1.11 -9.68 5.92
CA PRO A 94 0.03 -10.28 6.60
C PRO A 94 1.32 -10.17 5.78
N GLU A 95 2.46 -10.14 6.47
CA GLU A 95 3.78 -10.09 5.83
C GLU A 95 4.16 -11.40 5.13
N ASN A 96 3.75 -12.54 5.69
CA ASN A 96 4.05 -13.86 5.15
C ASN A 96 3.41 -14.11 3.77
N ASP A 97 2.29 -13.42 3.51
CA ASP A 97 1.50 -13.56 2.29
C ASP A 97 0.92 -12.20 1.90
N PRO A 98 1.76 -11.28 1.34
CA PRO A 98 1.36 -9.92 1.04
C PRO A 98 0.60 -9.87 -0.29
N THR A 99 -0.55 -10.55 -0.35
CA THR A 99 -1.40 -10.66 -1.53
C THR A 99 -2.81 -10.16 -1.28
N VAL A 100 -3.37 -9.48 -2.27
CA VAL A 100 -4.68 -8.82 -2.23
C VAL A 100 -5.36 -8.98 -3.60
N GLU A 101 -6.69 -9.00 -3.67
CA GLU A 101 -7.40 -9.07 -4.96
C GLU A 101 -7.37 -7.73 -5.68
N SER A 102 -7.10 -7.73 -6.99
CA SER A 102 -7.20 -6.52 -7.81
C SER A 102 -8.65 -6.06 -7.96
N LEU A 103 -8.85 -4.75 -7.79
CA LEU A 103 -10.08 -4.01 -8.05
C LEU A 103 -10.11 -3.36 -9.44
N THR A 104 -9.07 -3.56 -10.26
CA THR A 104 -9.02 -3.11 -11.66
C THR A 104 -10.25 -3.53 -12.49
N PRO A 105 -10.86 -4.73 -12.31
CA PRO A 105 -12.11 -5.08 -12.97
C PRO A 105 -13.32 -4.21 -12.58
N LEU A 106 -13.31 -3.62 -11.38
CA LEU A 106 -14.39 -2.75 -10.88
C LEU A 106 -14.14 -1.29 -11.24
N TRP A 107 -12.92 -0.80 -11.02
CA TRP A 107 -12.50 0.55 -11.38
C TRP A 107 -11.24 0.50 -12.23
N ARG A 108 -11.34 0.92 -13.49
CA ARG A 108 -10.19 0.94 -14.41
C ARG A 108 -9.04 1.83 -13.91
N GLY A 109 -9.36 2.86 -13.12
CA GLY A 109 -8.37 3.73 -12.49
C GLY A 109 -7.49 3.03 -11.45
N ALA A 110 -7.91 1.88 -10.91
CA ALA A 110 -7.14 1.14 -9.91
C ALA A 110 -5.79 0.64 -10.45
N ASN A 111 -5.66 0.41 -11.76
CA ASN A 111 -4.48 -0.20 -12.37
C ASN A 111 -3.17 0.50 -11.96
N PHE A 112 -3.08 1.83 -12.14
CA PHE A 112 -1.85 2.55 -11.79
C PHE A 112 -1.60 2.60 -10.28
N MET A 113 -2.64 2.75 -9.48
CA MET A 113 -2.53 2.83 -8.01
C MET A 113 -2.13 1.47 -7.40
N GLU A 114 -2.67 0.37 -7.92
CA GLU A 114 -2.28 -1.00 -7.53
C GLU A 114 -0.81 -1.29 -7.88
N ARG A 115 -0.36 -0.82 -9.06
CA ARG A 115 1.05 -0.91 -9.45
C ARG A 115 1.97 -0.09 -8.55
N GLU A 116 1.57 1.12 -8.15
CA GLU A 116 2.33 1.95 -7.21
C GLU A 116 2.50 1.26 -5.85
N VAL A 117 1.40 0.71 -5.30
CA VAL A 117 1.44 -0.04 -4.04
C VAL A 117 2.34 -1.25 -4.14
N TRP A 118 2.31 -1.97 -5.26
CA TRP A 118 3.24 -3.08 -5.51
C TRP A 118 4.70 -2.62 -5.62
N ASP A 119 4.97 -1.53 -6.34
CA ASP A 119 6.33 -1.03 -6.56
C ASP A 119 6.98 -0.55 -5.25
N LEU A 120 6.22 0.19 -4.43
CA LEU A 120 6.72 0.84 -3.22
C LEU A 120 6.63 -0.01 -1.95
N PHE A 121 5.62 -0.88 -1.83
CA PHE A 121 5.39 -1.73 -0.66
C PHE A 121 5.49 -3.23 -0.94
N GLY A 122 5.55 -3.67 -2.20
CA GLY A 122 5.70 -5.09 -2.56
C GLY A 122 4.49 -5.96 -2.28
N ILE A 123 3.30 -5.35 -2.16
CA ILE A 123 2.03 -6.06 -2.01
C ILE A 123 1.55 -6.47 -3.40
N ARG A 124 1.31 -7.76 -3.62
CA ARG A 124 0.91 -8.31 -4.92
C ARG A 124 -0.59 -8.30 -5.08
N PHE A 125 -1.06 -7.89 -6.26
CA PHE A 125 -2.48 -7.89 -6.61
C PHE A 125 -2.79 -9.08 -7.53
N THR A 126 -3.70 -9.95 -7.12
CA THR A 126 -4.16 -11.10 -7.93
C THR A 126 -5.15 -10.64 -9.00
N ASP A 127 -5.07 -11.26 -10.18
CA ASP A 127 -5.81 -10.90 -11.41
C ASP A 127 -5.55 -9.47 -11.94
N HIS A 128 -4.44 -8.84 -11.56
CA HIS A 128 -4.06 -7.56 -12.15
C HIS A 128 -3.59 -7.75 -13.60
N PRO A 129 -4.05 -6.94 -14.57
CA PRO A 129 -3.73 -7.15 -15.99
C PRO A 129 -2.24 -6.96 -16.33
N ASP A 130 -1.57 -5.99 -15.70
CA ASP A 130 -0.16 -5.69 -15.97
C ASP A 130 0.57 -5.18 -14.71
N LEU A 131 1.04 -6.09 -13.86
CA LEU A 131 1.72 -5.73 -12.62
C LEU A 131 3.23 -5.56 -12.85
N ARG A 132 3.63 -4.36 -13.27
CA ARG A 132 5.02 -3.95 -13.48
C ARG A 132 5.35 -2.67 -12.73
N ARG A 133 6.65 -2.40 -12.53
CA ARG A 133 7.15 -1.18 -11.85
C ARG A 133 6.64 0.04 -12.59
N VAL A 134 6.40 1.12 -11.86
CA VAL A 134 5.80 2.34 -12.42
C VAL A 134 6.53 3.60 -11.97
N LEU A 135 7.04 3.62 -10.73
CA LEU A 135 7.80 4.74 -10.19
C LEU A 135 9.30 4.48 -10.20
N LEU A 136 9.70 3.25 -9.85
CA LEU A 136 11.10 2.87 -9.75
C LEU A 136 11.62 2.37 -11.10
N TYR A 137 12.94 2.51 -11.30
CA TYR A 137 13.58 1.94 -12.49
C TYR A 137 13.62 0.40 -12.41
N ASP A 138 13.69 -0.26 -13.57
CA ASP A 138 13.49 -1.72 -13.68
C ASP A 138 14.44 -2.55 -12.81
N GLU A 139 15.69 -2.10 -12.68
CA GLU A 139 16.76 -2.78 -11.93
C GLU A 139 16.71 -2.51 -10.41
N PHE A 140 15.78 -1.69 -9.93
CA PHE A 140 15.73 -1.30 -8.53
C PHE A 140 15.46 -2.53 -7.65
N GLN A 141 16.29 -2.72 -6.62
CA GLN A 141 16.14 -3.84 -5.69
C GLN A 141 15.46 -3.38 -4.40
N GLY A 142 14.31 -3.99 -4.08
CA GLY A 142 13.54 -3.73 -2.86
C GLY A 142 12.31 -2.82 -3.06
N HIS A 143 11.79 -2.35 -1.94
CA HIS A 143 10.54 -1.60 -1.80
C HIS A 143 10.74 -0.44 -0.81
N PRO A 144 10.93 0.81 -1.29
CA PRO A 144 11.49 1.90 -0.49
C PRO A 144 10.57 2.44 0.60
N LEU A 145 9.24 2.32 0.46
CA LEU A 145 8.31 2.81 1.48
C LEU A 145 8.12 1.86 2.66
N ARG A 146 8.69 0.65 2.60
CA ARG A 146 8.72 -0.24 3.75
C ARG A 146 9.66 0.28 4.82
N LYS A 147 9.28 0.15 6.09
CA LYS A 147 10.04 0.67 7.23
C LYS A 147 11.31 -0.13 7.56
N ASP A 148 11.47 -1.32 6.99
CA ASP A 148 12.71 -2.11 7.03
C ASP A 148 13.73 -1.67 5.98
N TYR A 149 13.31 -0.92 4.96
CA TYR A 149 14.21 -0.47 3.90
C TYR A 149 15.13 0.68 4.40
N PRO A 150 16.45 0.62 4.16
CA PRO A 150 17.37 1.65 4.64
C PRO A 150 17.14 2.98 3.92
N VAL A 151 16.89 4.05 4.68
CA VAL A 151 16.62 5.41 4.14
C VAL A 151 17.77 5.92 3.26
N ASN A 152 19.01 5.59 3.63
CA ASN A 152 20.20 6.05 2.90
C ASN A 152 20.64 5.06 1.82
N LEU A 153 19.80 4.07 1.45
CA LEU A 153 20.14 3.09 0.43
C LEU A 153 20.20 3.72 -0.96
N TRP A 154 21.41 4.16 -1.30
CA TRP A 154 21.78 4.62 -2.62
C TRP A 154 21.99 3.47 -3.61
N GLN A 155 21.29 3.50 -4.75
CA GLN A 155 21.43 2.54 -5.84
C GLN A 155 21.57 3.30 -7.18
N PRO A 156 22.77 3.79 -7.53
CA PRO A 156 22.97 4.57 -8.74
C PRO A 156 22.99 3.66 -9.98
N ARG A 157 22.30 4.07 -11.04
CA ARG A 157 22.33 3.37 -12.35
C ARG A 157 23.62 3.62 -13.12
N VAL A 158 24.23 4.79 -12.91
CA VAL A 158 25.49 5.18 -13.54
C VAL A 158 26.49 5.47 -12.42
N PRO A 159 27.72 4.94 -12.49
CA PRO A 159 28.74 5.25 -11.50
C PRO A 159 28.99 6.75 -11.39
N GLU A 160 29.15 7.24 -10.16
CA GLU A 160 29.49 8.64 -9.93
C GLU A 160 30.89 8.96 -10.48
N ARG A 161 30.97 10.08 -11.20
CA ARG A 161 32.25 10.66 -11.57
C ARG A 161 32.87 11.29 -10.32
N LYS A 162 34.02 10.78 -9.89
CA LYS A 162 34.81 11.42 -8.82
C LYS A 162 35.32 12.77 -9.35
N VAL A 163 34.98 13.85 -8.66
CA VAL A 163 35.56 15.19 -8.89
C VAL A 163 36.50 15.46 -7.73
N GLU A 164 37.76 15.77 -8.04
CA GLU A 164 38.76 16.07 -7.01
C GLU A 164 38.46 17.44 -6.39
N GLY A 165 38.60 17.54 -5.06
CA GLY A 165 38.45 18.81 -4.32
C GLY A 165 37.03 19.17 -3.86
N THR A 166 36.02 18.33 -4.07
CA THR A 166 34.66 18.56 -3.53
C THR A 166 34.44 17.82 -2.20
N PHE A 167 33.83 18.50 -1.22
CA PHE A 167 33.39 17.91 0.04
C PHE A 167 32.26 16.92 -0.24
N VAL A 168 32.50 15.63 -0.08
CA VAL A 168 31.44 14.59 -0.15
C VAL A 168 31.14 14.14 1.27
N ASP A 169 29.90 14.37 1.73
CA ASP A 169 29.43 13.98 3.07
C ASP A 169 29.57 12.46 3.28
N GLU A 170 30.34 12.04 4.28
CA GLU A 170 30.59 10.62 4.54
C GLU A 170 29.37 9.90 5.15
N ARG A 171 28.39 10.63 5.69
CA ARG A 171 27.17 10.06 6.30
C ARG A 171 26.23 9.43 5.27
N SER A 172 26.35 9.81 4.01
CA SER A 172 25.51 9.31 2.90
C SER A 172 26.04 8.02 2.29
N ARG A 173 27.23 7.53 2.68
CA ARG A 173 27.73 6.23 2.21
C ARG A 173 27.00 5.09 2.90
N ASN A 174 26.34 4.26 2.10
CA ASN A 174 25.74 2.99 2.48
C ASN A 174 26.69 2.14 3.34
N LYS A 175 26.47 2.15 4.65
CA LYS A 175 27.22 1.35 5.64
C LYS A 175 27.23 -0.15 5.26
N LEU A 176 26.15 -0.64 4.64
CA LEU A 176 26.01 -2.00 4.15
C LEU A 176 26.90 -2.35 2.94
N LEU A 177 27.13 -1.41 2.02
CA LEU A 177 28.02 -1.60 0.87
C LEU A 177 29.48 -1.60 1.31
N LEU A 178 29.84 -0.67 2.21
CA LEU A 178 31.15 -0.63 2.86
C LEU A 178 31.42 -1.89 3.67
N LEU A 179 30.45 -2.36 4.47
CA LEU A 179 30.58 -3.58 5.25
C LEU A 179 30.75 -4.81 4.35
N LYS A 180 30.01 -4.93 3.23
CA LYS A 180 30.20 -6.02 2.27
C LYS A 180 31.58 -5.98 1.59
N GLN A 181 32.09 -4.79 1.24
CA GLN A 181 33.46 -4.65 0.71
C GLN A 181 34.54 -4.99 1.74
N ILE A 182 34.38 -4.57 2.99
CA ILE A 182 35.33 -4.85 4.07
C ILE A 182 35.34 -6.35 4.42
N LEU A 183 34.16 -6.97 4.51
CA LEU A 183 34.04 -8.39 4.81
C LEU A 183 34.47 -9.28 3.62
N GLY A 184 34.20 -8.86 2.39
CA GLY A 184 34.66 -9.56 1.18
C GLY A 184 36.19 -9.56 1.04
N ASN A 185 36.85 -8.45 1.38
CA ASN A 185 38.32 -8.36 1.32
C ASN A 185 39.02 -9.16 2.43
N LYS A 186 38.38 -9.36 3.59
CA LYS A 186 38.94 -10.20 4.68
C LYS A 186 38.90 -11.71 4.40
N ALA A 187 38.11 -12.16 3.44
CA ALA A 187 38.07 -13.57 3.06
C ALA A 187 39.17 -13.97 2.06
N GLN A 188 39.96 -13.00 1.57
CA GLN A 188 41.05 -13.21 0.60
C GLN A 188 42.45 -12.89 1.16
N SER A 189 42.58 -12.65 2.47
CA SER A 189 43.83 -12.44 3.20
C SER A 189 43.99 -13.50 4.28
#